data_AF-X1G079-F1
#
_entry.id   AF-X1G079-F1
#
_cell.length_a   1.000
_cell.length_b   1.000
_cell.length_c   1.000
_cell.angle_alpha   90.00
_cell.angle_beta   90.00
_cell.angle_gamma   90.00
#
_symmetry.space_group_name_H-M   'P 1'
#
loop_
_entity.id
_entity.type
_entity.pdbx_description
1 polymer ?
#
loop_
_entity_poly.entity_id
_entity_poly.type
_entity_poly.pdbx_seq_one_letter_code
_entity_poly.pdbx_strand_id
1 'polypeptide(L)' 'DYLAKKNFLLVIEWAEKIKKFLPADTIWIKFDFKDKNTRKISIKGLK' A
#
# COMPACT_ATOMS: atom_id res chain seq x y z
N ASP A 1 18.18 -7.09 -2.01
CA ASP A 1 17.09 -6.62 -2.87
C ASP A 1 15.80 -7.35 -2.49
N TYR A 2 14.77 -6.61 -2.07
CA TYR A 2 13.46 -7.18 -1.73
C TYR A 2 12.51 -7.17 -2.92
N LEU A 3 12.60 -6.17 -3.81
CA LEU A 3 11.68 -6.03 -4.95
C LEU A 3 11.88 -7.13 -5.99
N ALA A 4 13.09 -7.70 -6.09
CA ALA A 4 13.40 -8.81 -6.98
C ALA A 4 13.05 -10.21 -6.41
N LYS A 5 12.58 -10.31 -5.16
CA LYS A 5 12.28 -11.61 -4.55
C LYS A 5 10.92 -12.13 -4.99
N LYS A 6 10.87 -13.43 -5.33
CA LYS A 6 9.62 -14.15 -5.59
C LYS A 6 9.02 -14.68 -4.29
N ASN A 7 7.71 -14.93 -4.28
CA ASN A 7 6.96 -15.54 -3.17
C ASN A 7 7.11 -14.79 -1.83
N PHE A 8 7.06 -13.47 -1.87
CA PHE A 8 7.06 -12.65 -0.65
C PHE A 8 6.02 -11.54 -0.76
N LEU A 9 5.56 -11.05 0.39
CA LEU A 9 4.70 -9.89 0.51
C LEU A 9 5.49 -8.76 1.18
N LEU A 10 5.53 -7.60 0.53
CA LEU A 10 6.08 -6.37 1.11
C LEU A 10 4.95 -5.43 1.50
N VAL A 11 4.98 -4.91 2.72
CA VAL A 11 4.09 -3.85 3.18
C VAL A 11 4.98 -2.67 3.59
N ILE A 12 4.67 -1.48 3.11
CA ILE A 12 5.47 -0.27 3.34
C ILE A 12 4.55 0.82 3.88
N GLU A 13 4.85 1.36 5.06
CA GLU A 13 4.19 2.56 5.57
C GLU A 13 4.77 3.82 4.91
N TRP A 14 3.93 4.85 4.73
CA TRP A 14 4.30 6.10 4.03
C TRP A 14 4.82 5.90 2.60
N ALA A 15 4.34 4.85 1.92
CA ALA A 15 4.75 4.42 0.58
C ALA A 15 4.58 5.52 -0.49
N GLU A 16 3.69 6.49 -0.26
CA GLU A 16 3.47 7.63 -1.15
C GLU A 16 4.73 8.49 -1.33
N LYS A 17 5.63 8.54 -0.33
CA LYS A 17 6.90 9.28 -0.42
C LYS A 17 7.85 8.71 -1.47
N ILE A 18 7.71 7.42 -1.79
CA ILE A 18 8.57 6.69 -2.74
C ILE A 18 7.78 6.14 -3.94
N LYS A 19 6.57 6.64 -4.18
CA LYS A 19 5.64 6.13 -5.21
C LYS A 19 6.28 5.92 -6.59
N LYS A 20 7.22 6.80 -6.99
CA LYS A 20 7.92 6.71 -8.28
C LYS A 20 8.81 5.47 -8.45
N PHE A 21 9.16 4.78 -7.37
CA PHE A 21 10.01 3.59 -7.37
C PHE A 21 9.23 2.29 -7.20
N LEU A 22 7.92 2.37 -6.92
CA LEU A 22 7.10 1.20 -6.67
C LEU A 22 6.58 0.61 -7.99
N PRO A 23 6.44 -0.72 -8.08
CA PRO A 23 5.86 -1.39 -9.25
C PRO A 23 4.46 -0.87 -9.61
N ALA A 24 4.10 -0.94 -10.89
CA ALA A 24 2.80 -0.44 -11.37
C ALA A 24 1.60 -1.25 -10.85
N ASP A 25 1.83 -2.53 -10.53
CA ASP A 25 0.88 -3.48 -9.95
C ASP A 25 0.80 -3.42 -8.42
N THR A 26 1.39 -2.39 -7.80
CA THR A 26 1.25 -2.13 -6.36
C THR A 26 -0.22 -2.00 -5.96
N ILE A 27 -0.64 -2.78 -4.96
CA ILE A 27 -1.93 -2.61 -4.30
C ILE A 27 -1.81 -1.49 -3.27
N TRP A 28 -2.68 -0.48 -3.37
CA TRP A 28 -2.68 0.67 -2.48
C TRP A 28 -3.77 0.52 -1.42
N ILE A 29 -3.36 0.59 -0.16
CA ILE A 29 -4.27 0.63 0.99
C ILE A 29 -4.15 2.01 1.62
N LYS A 30 -5.24 2.77 1.64
CA LYS A 30 -5.32 4.08 2.28
C LYS A 30 -6.24 4.02 3.49
N PHE A 31 -5.76 4.51 4.62
CA PHE A 31 -6.52 4.69 5.85
C PHE A 31 -6.88 6.17 6.00
N ASP A 32 -8.18 6.46 6.02
CA ASP A 32 -8.71 7.78 6.32
C ASP A 32 -9.34 7.76 7.72
N PHE A 33 -9.10 8.82 8.50
CA PHE A 33 -9.74 9.02 9.79
C PHE A 33 -11.24 9.30 9.59
N LYS A 34 -12.10 8.57 10.32
CA LYS A 34 -13.54 8.83 10.33
C LYS A 34 -13.99 9.37 11.69
N ASP A 35 -13.63 8.67 12.77
CA ASP A 35 -13.89 9.07 14.16
C ASP A 35 -12.95 8.31 15.13
N LYS A 36 -13.15 8.44 16.44
CA LYS A 36 -12.29 7.86 17.49
C LYS A 36 -12.01 6.36 17.26
N ASN A 37 -13.03 5.58 16.92
CA ASN A 37 -12.94 4.12 16.84
C ASN A 37 -13.12 3.58 15.42
N THR A 38 -13.39 4.44 14.44
CA THR A 38 -13.66 4.02 13.06
C THR A 38 -12.65 4.62 12.08
N ARG A 39 -12.26 3.81 11.10
CA ARG A 39 -11.46 4.23 9.94
C ARG A 39 -12.18 3.88 8.66
N LYS A 40 -11.98 4.69 7.63
CA LYS A 40 -12.35 4.31 6.26
C LYS A 40 -11.11 3.75 5.57
N ILE A 41 -11.20 2.53 5.07
CA ILE A 41 -10.12 1.89 4.33
C ILE A 41 -10.51 1.88 2.86
N SER A 42 -9.66 2.42 2.00
CA SER A 42 -9.83 2.37 0.55
C SER A 42 -8.72 1.49 -0.04
N ILE A 43 -9.10 0.49 -0.81
CA ILE A 43 -8.17 -0.42 -1.49
C ILE A 43 -8.25 -0.16 -3.00
N LYS A 44 -7.10 0.00 -3.65
CA LYS A 44 -7.00 0.18 -5.11
C LYS A 44 -5.99 -0.81 -5.69
N GLY A 45 -6.23 -1.26 -6.91
CA GLY A 45 -5.35 -2.21 -7.60
C GLY A 45 -5.66 -3.68 -7.32
N LEU A 46 -6.71 -3.98 -6.55
CA LEU A 46 -7.30 -5.33 -6.54
C LEU A 46 -8.06 -5.53 -7.86
N LYS A 47 -7.72 -6.58 -8.59
CA LYS A 47 -8.49 -7.10 -9.73
C LYS A 47 -9.14 -8.41 -9.35
#